data_AF-A0A7L6BFA6-F1
#
_entry.id   AF-A0A7L6BFA6-F1
#
_cell.length_a   1.000
_cell.length_b   1.000
_cell.length_c   1.000
_cell.angle_alpha   90.00
_cell.angle_beta   90.00
_cell.angle_gamma   90.00
#
_symmetry.space_group_name_H-M   'P 1'
#
loop_
_entity.id
_entity.type
_entity.pdbx_description
1 polymer ?
#
loop_
_entity_poly.entity_id
_entity_poly.type
_entity_poly.pdbx_seq_one_letter_code
_entity_poly.pdbx_strand_id
1 'polypeptide(L)'
;MDVVVGREIDRLDDRRWRVAERVGDAVLRRFPADVLAVAVHGPLAHGDDDGGGDNEVGLLVATYRPGAGPPPSTRRVDGVLVDLTVTGADDHLRRATTITAGWPLAADRYVTTCALHDPTGWLRRLRDEHLARLARARPTEFTTAARQAWYRGSAAHARALRLAEWYETDQALLMLGEARLAAATVQGLFSRTYFRDPGDAVRRTGLAGADMTEVGAALGRQAEELAARGRPVDGTVDDLLDG
;
A
#
# COMPACT_ATOMS: atom_id res chain seq x y z
N MET A 1 10.58 -14.27 27.38
CA MET A 1 10.14 -15.57 26.81
C MET A 1 8.61 -15.66 26.79
N ASP A 2 7.92 -14.99 27.71
CA ASP A 2 6.45 -15.03 27.83
C ASP A 2 5.67 -14.30 26.72
N VAL A 3 6.21 -13.23 26.13
CA VAL A 3 5.53 -12.47 25.06
C VAL A 3 5.46 -13.26 23.74
N VAL A 4 6.41 -14.16 23.50
CA VAL A 4 6.44 -14.98 22.27
C VAL A 4 5.42 -16.12 22.38
N VAL A 5 5.31 -16.73 23.56
CA VAL A 5 4.37 -17.83 23.82
C VAL A 5 2.91 -17.36 23.82
N GLY A 6 2.63 -16.17 24.39
CA GLY A 6 1.28 -15.58 24.33
C GLY A 6 0.81 -15.25 22.91
N ARG A 7 1.72 -14.74 22.07
CA ARG A 7 1.41 -14.38 20.67
C ARG A 7 1.23 -15.61 19.76
N GLU A 8 1.81 -16.75 20.14
CA GLU A 8 1.64 -18.03 19.44
C GLU A 8 0.31 -18.69 19.79
N ILE A 9 -0.15 -18.57 21.05
CA ILE A 9 -1.46 -19.05 21.51
C ILE A 9 -2.62 -18.22 20.92
N ASP A 10 -2.51 -16.89 20.89
CA ASP A 10 -3.55 -16.01 20.29
C ASP A 10 -3.73 -16.25 18.77
N ARG A 11 -2.65 -16.64 18.07
CA ARG A 11 -2.72 -17.01 16.64
C ARG A 11 -3.50 -18.30 16.39
N LEU A 12 -3.38 -19.28 17.29
CA LEU A 12 -4.02 -20.59 17.13
C LEU A 12 -5.54 -20.50 17.28
N ASP A 13 -6.04 -19.55 18.08
CA ASP A 13 -7.48 -19.37 18.31
C ASP A 13 -8.16 -18.45 17.28
N ASP A 14 -7.42 -17.51 16.68
CA ASP A 14 -7.95 -16.63 15.64
C ASP A 14 -8.32 -17.42 14.36
N ARG A 15 -9.60 -17.33 13.99
CA ARG A 15 -10.17 -17.99 12.82
C ARG A 15 -9.47 -17.59 11.52
N ARG A 16 -8.99 -16.35 11.41
CA ARG A 16 -8.31 -15.82 10.22
C ARG A 16 -6.99 -16.54 9.99
N TRP A 17 -6.21 -16.76 11.06
CA TRP A 17 -4.96 -17.54 10.99
C TRP A 17 -5.21 -18.99 10.57
N ARG A 18 -6.22 -19.65 11.15
CA ARG A 18 -6.60 -21.02 10.74
C ARG A 18 -7.08 -21.11 9.29
N VAL A 19 -7.77 -20.10 8.77
CA VAL A 19 -8.12 -20.03 7.34
C VAL A 19 -6.87 -19.82 6.50
N ALA A 20 -5.98 -18.91 6.90
CA ALA A 20 -4.74 -18.61 6.20
C ALA A 20 -3.83 -19.84 6.07
N GLU A 21 -3.60 -20.59 7.16
CA GLU A 21 -2.82 -21.83 7.17
C GLU A 21 -3.43 -22.88 6.24
N ARG A 22 -4.74 -23.14 6.32
CA ARG A 22 -5.41 -24.12 5.46
C ARG A 22 -5.33 -23.75 3.98
N VAL A 23 -5.46 -22.46 3.65
CA VAL A 23 -5.28 -21.97 2.28
C VAL A 23 -3.82 -22.14 1.85
N GLY A 24 -2.86 -21.78 2.70
CA GLY A 24 -1.43 -21.98 2.47
C GLY A 24 -1.09 -23.45 2.18
N ASP A 25 -1.56 -24.37 3.01
CA ASP A 25 -1.37 -25.80 2.81
C ASP A 25 -2.00 -26.30 1.51
N ALA A 26 -3.21 -25.82 1.17
CA ALA A 26 -3.87 -26.18 -0.07
C ALA A 26 -3.09 -25.69 -1.30
N VAL A 27 -2.54 -24.49 -1.24
CA VAL A 27 -1.67 -23.93 -2.29
C VAL A 27 -0.42 -24.78 -2.44
N LEU A 28 0.27 -25.11 -1.34
CA LEU A 28 1.50 -25.91 -1.37
C LEU A 28 1.25 -27.34 -1.87
N ARG A 29 0.12 -27.97 -1.50
CA ARG A 29 -0.24 -29.31 -2.00
C ARG A 29 -0.56 -29.33 -3.49
N ARG A 30 -1.21 -28.28 -4.01
CA ARG A 30 -1.69 -28.25 -5.40
C ARG A 30 -0.67 -27.68 -6.38
N PHE A 31 0.23 -26.79 -5.92
CA PHE A 31 1.21 -26.08 -6.73
C PHE A 31 2.64 -26.18 -6.16
N PRO A 32 3.13 -27.37 -5.76
CA PRO A 32 4.39 -27.50 -5.01
C PRO A 32 5.62 -27.05 -5.81
N ALA A 33 5.59 -27.18 -7.15
CA ALA A 33 6.71 -26.80 -8.02
C ALA A 33 6.73 -25.31 -8.39
N ASP A 34 5.63 -24.60 -8.16
CA ASP A 34 5.46 -23.21 -8.61
C ASP A 34 5.67 -22.19 -7.48
N VAL A 35 5.42 -22.60 -6.23
CA VAL A 35 5.37 -21.72 -5.06
C VAL A 35 6.75 -21.60 -4.41
N LEU A 36 7.23 -20.37 -4.28
CA LEU A 36 8.45 -20.02 -3.57
C LEU A 36 8.19 -19.71 -2.09
N ALA A 37 7.12 -18.95 -1.82
CA ALA A 37 6.74 -18.54 -0.47
C ALA A 37 5.24 -18.25 -0.36
N VAL A 38 4.69 -18.42 0.84
CA VAL A 38 3.33 -18.05 1.22
C VAL A 38 3.39 -17.22 2.50
N ALA A 39 2.72 -16.07 2.53
CA ALA A 39 2.70 -15.18 3.68
C ALA A 39 1.33 -14.53 3.89
N VAL A 40 1.04 -14.20 5.14
CA VAL A 40 0.00 -13.24 5.51
C VAL A 40 0.58 -11.84 5.44
N HIS A 41 -0.18 -10.88 4.92
CA HIS A 41 0.13 -9.45 4.94
C HIS A 41 -1.09 -8.62 5.37
N GLY A 42 -0.90 -7.30 5.55
CA GLY A 42 -1.97 -6.39 5.96
C GLY A 42 -2.28 -6.46 7.47
N PRO A 43 -3.48 -6.05 7.91
CA PRO A 43 -3.82 -5.90 9.33
C PRO A 43 -3.53 -7.14 10.18
N LEU A 44 -3.87 -8.34 9.69
CA LEU A 44 -3.62 -9.59 10.41
C LEU A 44 -2.12 -9.83 10.69
N ALA A 45 -1.24 -9.41 9.77
CA ALA A 45 0.20 -9.53 9.97
C ALA A 45 0.75 -8.57 11.03
N HIS A 46 0.04 -7.47 11.33
CA HIS A 46 0.40 -6.52 12.40
C HIS A 46 0.02 -7.06 13.79
N GLY A 47 -0.96 -7.96 13.86
CA GLY A 47 -1.60 -8.37 15.11
C GLY A 47 -2.56 -7.32 15.66
N ASP A 48 -3.02 -6.41 14.81
CA ASP A 48 -3.96 -5.34 15.16
C ASP A 48 -5.35 -5.68 14.58
N ASP A 49 -6.40 -5.48 15.38
CA ASP A 49 -7.82 -5.63 14.96
C ASP A 49 -8.44 -4.30 14.48
N ASP A 50 -7.72 -3.18 14.62
CA ASP A 50 -8.32 -1.84 14.55
C ASP A 50 -8.42 -1.22 13.14
N GLY A 51 -8.27 -2.01 12.06
CA GLY A 51 -8.21 -1.43 10.70
C GLY A 51 -8.58 -2.31 9.50
N GLY A 52 -8.63 -3.63 9.67
CA GLY A 52 -9.32 -4.51 8.72
C GLY A 52 -10.69 -4.82 9.30
N GLY A 53 -11.75 -4.88 8.48
CA GLY A 53 -13.02 -5.42 8.99
C GLY A 53 -12.77 -6.76 9.68
N ASP A 54 -13.55 -7.08 10.72
CA ASP A 54 -13.31 -8.17 11.69
C ASP A 54 -13.04 -9.58 11.09
N ASN A 55 -13.10 -9.76 9.76
CA ASN A 55 -13.00 -11.03 9.08
C ASN A 55 -12.25 -10.97 7.73
N GLU A 56 -11.15 -10.23 7.61
CA GLU A 56 -10.36 -10.16 6.38
C GLU A 56 -8.93 -10.68 6.56
N VAL A 57 -8.40 -11.36 5.53
CA VAL A 57 -6.99 -11.79 5.48
C VAL A 57 -6.40 -11.59 4.08
N GLY A 58 -5.27 -10.88 4.02
CA GLY A 58 -4.45 -10.77 2.82
C GLY A 58 -3.41 -11.88 2.78
N LEU A 59 -3.42 -12.68 1.72
CA LEU A 59 -2.44 -13.74 1.46
C LEU A 59 -1.60 -13.40 0.24
N LEU A 60 -0.28 -13.47 0.40
CA LEU A 60 0.69 -13.39 -0.67
C LEU A 60 1.19 -14.81 -1.00
N VAL A 61 1.07 -15.18 -2.27
CA VAL A 61 1.76 -16.34 -2.85
C VAL A 61 2.80 -15.82 -3.82
N ALA A 62 4.07 -15.96 -3.45
CA ALA A 62 5.19 -15.69 -4.33
C ALA A 62 5.54 -16.97 -5.10
N THR A 63 5.66 -16.86 -6.42
CA THR A 63 5.96 -17.98 -7.31
C THR A 63 7.34 -17.84 -7.94
N TYR A 64 7.94 -18.97 -8.32
CA TYR A 64 9.23 -18.98 -9.03
C TYR A 64 9.16 -18.29 -10.39
N ARG A 65 7.99 -18.33 -11.05
CA ARG A 65 7.77 -17.76 -12.38
C ARG A 65 6.50 -16.89 -12.40
N PRO A 66 6.51 -15.77 -13.13
CA PRO A 66 5.31 -14.98 -13.36
C PRO A 66 4.20 -15.84 -13.99
N GLY A 67 2.96 -15.67 -13.52
CA GLY A 67 1.79 -16.38 -14.04
C GLY A 67 1.66 -17.87 -13.64
N ALA A 68 2.59 -18.40 -12.85
CA ALA A 68 2.50 -19.74 -12.27
C ALA A 68 1.64 -19.76 -10.99
N GLY A 69 1.35 -20.96 -10.47
CA GLY A 69 0.60 -21.15 -9.23
C GLY A 69 -0.92 -20.94 -9.38
N PRO A 70 -1.64 -20.70 -8.27
CA PRO A 70 -3.06 -20.43 -8.32
C PRO A 70 -3.36 -19.08 -9.00
N PRO A 71 -4.56 -18.88 -9.57
CA PRO A 71 -4.99 -17.56 -10.01
C PRO A 71 -5.18 -16.63 -8.79
N PRO A 72 -4.84 -15.33 -8.89
CA PRO A 72 -5.26 -14.34 -7.91
C PRO A 72 -6.78 -14.36 -7.75
N SER A 73 -7.27 -14.30 -6.52
CA SER A 73 -8.71 -14.36 -6.27
C SER A 73 -9.08 -13.81 -4.89
N THR A 74 -10.30 -13.29 -4.79
CA THR A 74 -10.87 -12.87 -3.51
C THR A 74 -12.12 -13.71 -3.25
N ARG A 75 -12.18 -14.39 -2.09
CA ARG A 75 -13.33 -15.26 -1.75
C ARG A 75 -13.54 -15.38 -0.25
N ARG A 76 -14.81 -15.52 0.18
CA ARG A 76 -15.12 -15.93 1.54
C ARG A 76 -14.87 -17.43 1.73
N VAL A 77 -14.03 -17.77 2.69
CA VAL A 77 -13.72 -19.16 3.10
C VAL A 77 -14.02 -19.24 4.59
N ASP A 78 -15.00 -20.07 4.96
CA ASP A 78 -15.51 -20.18 6.32
C ASP A 78 -15.69 -18.80 6.96
N GLY A 79 -16.51 -17.93 6.36
CA GLY A 79 -16.83 -16.60 6.91
C GLY A 79 -15.71 -15.56 6.86
N VAL A 80 -14.46 -15.93 6.55
CA VAL A 80 -13.33 -15.01 6.41
C VAL A 80 -13.16 -14.62 4.95
N LEU A 81 -13.11 -13.33 4.64
CA LEU A 81 -12.76 -12.80 3.32
C LEU A 81 -11.25 -12.96 3.10
N VAL A 82 -10.88 -13.86 2.20
CA VAL A 82 -9.50 -14.10 1.80
C VAL A 82 -9.23 -13.34 0.52
N ASP A 83 -8.24 -12.46 0.53
CA ASP A 83 -7.68 -11.84 -0.67
C ASP A 83 -6.34 -12.49 -1.03
N LEU A 84 -6.33 -13.30 -2.08
CA LEU A 84 -5.15 -14.03 -2.54
C LEU A 84 -4.43 -13.26 -3.64
N THR A 85 -3.34 -12.59 -3.27
CA THR A 85 -2.39 -11.99 -4.20
C THR A 85 -1.37 -13.03 -4.65
N VAL A 86 -1.22 -13.23 -5.96
CA VAL A 86 -0.23 -14.14 -6.55
C VAL A 86 0.72 -13.36 -7.44
N THR A 87 2.02 -13.58 -7.29
CA THR A 87 3.06 -12.83 -8.02
C THR A 87 4.31 -13.66 -8.27
N GLY A 88 4.96 -13.43 -9.40
CA GLY A 88 6.36 -13.84 -9.56
C GLY A 88 7.26 -13.16 -8.53
N ALA A 89 8.17 -13.91 -7.94
CA ALA A 89 9.05 -13.45 -6.88
C ALA A 89 9.95 -12.28 -7.32
N ASP A 90 10.58 -12.40 -8.49
CA ASP A 90 11.45 -11.35 -9.04
C ASP A 90 10.65 -10.09 -9.40
N ASP A 91 9.44 -10.25 -9.93
CA ASP A 91 8.56 -9.14 -10.27
C ASP A 91 8.12 -8.38 -9.03
N HIS A 92 7.84 -9.11 -7.94
CA HIS A 92 7.50 -8.50 -6.66
C HIS A 92 8.69 -7.77 -6.05
N LEU A 93 9.89 -8.34 -6.14
CA LEU A 93 11.12 -7.69 -5.69
C LEU A 93 11.43 -6.41 -6.48
N ARG A 94 11.23 -6.42 -7.80
CA ARG A 94 11.35 -5.21 -8.64
C ARG A 94 10.34 -4.14 -8.24
N ARG A 95 9.09 -4.53 -7.95
CA ARG A 95 8.07 -3.60 -7.45
C ARG A 95 8.42 -3.03 -6.07
N ALA A 96 8.93 -3.85 -5.16
CA ALA A 96 9.36 -3.43 -3.85
C ALA A 96 10.55 -2.47 -3.89
N THR A 97 11.40 -2.54 -4.93
CA THR A 97 12.57 -1.67 -5.09
C THR A 97 12.32 -0.44 -5.97
N THR A 98 11.06 -0.18 -6.35
CA THR A 98 10.67 0.98 -7.16
C THR A 98 9.89 2.00 -6.33
N ILE A 99 10.36 3.24 -6.28
CA ILE A 99 9.63 4.36 -5.65
C ILE A 99 8.65 4.93 -6.67
N THR A 100 7.36 4.72 -6.44
CA THR A 100 6.27 5.21 -7.29
C THR A 100 5.39 6.18 -6.52
N ALA A 101 4.49 6.88 -7.21
CA ALA A 101 3.48 7.73 -6.58
C ALA A 101 2.60 6.96 -5.57
N GLY A 102 2.42 5.65 -5.73
CA GLY A 102 1.64 4.80 -4.82
C GLY A 102 2.47 4.17 -3.69
N TRP A 103 3.78 4.44 -3.62
CA TRP A 103 4.70 3.79 -2.67
C TRP A 103 4.23 3.89 -1.21
N PRO A 104 3.77 5.05 -0.68
CA PRO A 104 3.34 5.15 0.72
C PRO A 104 2.21 4.20 1.11
N LEU A 105 1.37 3.77 0.16
CA LEU A 105 0.25 2.84 0.41
C LEU A 105 0.61 1.38 0.07
N ALA A 106 1.74 1.17 -0.60
CA ALA A 106 2.20 -0.15 -1.01
C ALA A 106 3.26 -0.69 -0.05
N ALA A 107 4.15 0.16 0.45
CA ALA A 107 5.41 -0.25 1.07
C ALA A 107 5.26 -1.13 2.32
N ASP A 108 4.20 -0.92 3.11
CA ASP A 108 3.92 -1.73 4.30
C ASP A 108 3.89 -3.24 3.98
N ARG A 109 3.30 -3.63 2.84
CA ARG A 109 3.19 -5.05 2.44
C ARG A 109 4.54 -5.73 2.15
N TYR A 110 5.60 -4.95 1.94
CA TYR A 110 6.95 -5.48 1.73
C TYR A 110 7.74 -5.64 3.04
N VAL A 111 7.27 -4.99 4.12
CA VAL A 111 7.93 -4.98 5.43
C VAL A 111 7.18 -5.87 6.41
N THR A 112 5.85 -5.70 6.47
CA THR A 112 4.98 -6.35 7.42
C THR A 112 4.34 -7.58 6.78
N THR A 113 5.07 -8.69 6.85
CA THR A 113 4.59 -10.02 6.43
C THR A 113 4.84 -11.04 7.53
N CYS A 114 3.98 -12.05 7.58
CA CYS A 114 4.17 -13.22 8.43
C CYS A 114 4.18 -14.47 7.56
N ALA A 115 5.30 -15.18 7.55
CA ALA A 115 5.48 -16.37 6.73
C ALA A 115 4.58 -17.51 7.23
N LEU A 116 3.86 -18.13 6.29
CA LEU A 116 3.28 -19.47 6.47
C LEU A 116 4.22 -20.53 5.87
N HIS A 117 4.93 -20.16 4.80
CA HIS A 117 5.93 -20.99 4.14
C HIS A 117 6.98 -20.09 3.47
N ASP A 118 8.26 -20.23 3.83
CA ASP A 118 9.36 -19.50 3.17
C ASP A 118 10.71 -20.25 3.36
N PRO A 119 10.89 -21.40 2.69
CA PRO A 119 12.07 -22.24 2.88
C PRO A 119 13.37 -21.58 2.40
N THR A 120 13.27 -20.55 1.55
CA THR A 120 14.44 -19.85 0.98
C THR A 120 14.78 -18.55 1.71
N GLY A 121 13.94 -18.12 2.66
CA GLY A 121 14.08 -16.81 3.32
C GLY A 121 13.83 -15.63 2.37
N TRP A 122 13.02 -15.82 1.33
CA TRP A 122 12.71 -14.81 0.32
C TRP A 122 11.98 -13.61 0.91
N LEU A 123 11.08 -13.78 1.88
CA LEU A 123 10.36 -12.66 2.51
C LEU A 123 11.31 -11.75 3.29
N ARG A 124 12.29 -12.36 3.98
CA ARG A 124 13.36 -11.60 4.65
C ARG A 124 14.17 -10.83 3.62
N ARG A 125 14.57 -11.46 2.52
CA ARG A 125 15.29 -10.79 1.43
C ARG A 125 14.48 -9.64 0.83
N LEU A 126 13.18 -9.84 0.57
CA LEU A 126 12.26 -8.81 0.06
C LEU A 126 12.28 -7.56 0.95
N ARG A 127 12.11 -7.75 2.26
CA ARG A 127 12.16 -6.68 3.26
C ARG A 127 13.52 -5.99 3.27
N ASP A 128 14.59 -6.78 3.34
CA ASP A 128 15.95 -6.24 3.46
C ASP A 128 16.33 -5.42 2.21
N GLU A 129 15.99 -5.90 1.01
CA GLU A 129 16.20 -5.18 -0.26
C GLU A 129 15.33 -3.92 -0.36
N HIS A 130 14.07 -3.98 0.08
CA HIS A 130 13.20 -2.81 0.16
C HIS A 130 13.79 -1.72 1.06
N LEU A 131 14.18 -2.08 2.29
CA LEU A 131 14.76 -1.13 3.25
C LEU A 131 16.12 -0.60 2.77
N ALA A 132 16.96 -1.45 2.18
CA ALA A 132 18.23 -1.03 1.60
C ALA A 132 18.03 -0.08 0.41
N ARG A 133 16.99 -0.30 -0.39
CA ARG A 133 16.60 0.62 -1.46
C ARG A 133 16.16 1.98 -0.93
N LEU A 134 15.37 2.02 0.16
CA LEU A 134 14.96 3.28 0.80
C LEU A 134 16.16 4.08 1.32
N ALA A 135 17.14 3.39 1.91
CA ALA A 135 18.37 4.02 2.40
C ALA A 135 19.20 4.65 1.26
N ARG A 136 19.20 4.04 0.07
CA ARG A 136 19.98 4.49 -1.10
C ARG A 136 19.23 5.46 -2.02
N ALA A 137 17.92 5.61 -1.86
CA ALA A 137 17.09 6.40 -2.75
C ALA A 137 17.46 7.88 -2.71
N ARG A 138 17.61 8.48 -3.89
CA ARG A 138 17.92 9.90 -4.04
C ARG A 138 16.67 10.73 -3.70
N PRO A 139 16.83 11.94 -3.12
CA PRO A 139 15.70 12.82 -2.85
C PRO A 139 14.81 13.08 -4.07
N THR A 140 15.40 13.21 -5.26
CA THR A 140 14.68 13.47 -6.51
C THR A 140 13.67 12.39 -6.88
N GLU A 141 13.93 11.13 -6.54
CA GLU A 141 13.03 10.01 -6.84
C GLU A 141 11.71 10.16 -6.07
N PHE A 142 11.80 10.52 -4.79
CA PHE A 142 10.64 10.80 -3.94
C PHE A 142 9.92 12.08 -4.38
N THR A 143 10.66 13.14 -4.73
CA THR A 143 10.05 14.39 -5.21
C THR A 143 9.31 14.18 -6.53
N THR A 144 9.84 13.38 -7.46
CA THR A 144 9.16 13.04 -8.73
C THR A 144 7.90 12.21 -8.48
N ALA A 145 7.96 11.20 -7.62
CA ALA A 145 6.79 10.43 -7.21
C ALA A 145 5.74 11.33 -6.51
N ALA A 146 6.19 12.25 -5.66
CA ALA A 146 5.32 13.19 -4.95
C ALA A 146 4.59 14.12 -5.92
N ARG A 147 5.27 14.61 -6.96
CA ARG A 147 4.64 15.42 -8.01
C ARG A 147 3.55 14.67 -8.75
N GLN A 148 3.77 13.40 -9.10
CA GLN A 148 2.76 12.56 -9.72
C GLN A 148 1.53 12.33 -8.82
N ALA A 149 1.74 12.09 -7.52
CA ALA A 149 0.65 11.98 -6.55
C ALA A 149 -0.10 13.32 -6.38
N TRP A 150 0.64 14.44 -6.35
CA TRP A 150 0.08 15.78 -6.23
C TRP A 150 -0.82 16.13 -7.41
N TYR A 151 -0.43 15.83 -8.65
CA TYR A 151 -1.29 16.07 -9.82
C TYR A 151 -2.61 15.30 -9.74
N ARG A 152 -2.60 14.06 -9.24
CA ARG A 152 -3.84 13.30 -9.00
C ARG A 152 -4.72 13.98 -7.96
N GLY A 153 -4.14 14.46 -6.86
CA GLY A 153 -4.85 15.17 -5.81
C GLY A 153 -5.44 16.51 -6.27
N SER A 154 -4.64 17.30 -6.98
CA SER A 154 -5.06 18.58 -7.56
C SER A 154 -6.20 18.41 -8.57
N ALA A 155 -6.10 17.42 -9.47
CA ALA A 155 -7.17 17.12 -10.42
C ALA A 155 -8.45 16.65 -9.72
N ALA A 156 -8.35 15.79 -8.70
CA ALA A 156 -9.51 15.34 -7.91
C ALA A 156 -10.15 16.51 -7.16
N HIS A 157 -9.36 17.38 -6.53
CA HIS A 157 -9.85 18.56 -5.82
C HIS A 157 -10.57 19.55 -6.76
N ALA A 158 -10.00 19.85 -7.92
CA ALA A 158 -10.63 20.70 -8.92
C ALA A 158 -11.96 20.10 -9.44
N ARG A 159 -12.04 18.78 -9.60
CA ARG A 159 -13.30 18.09 -9.95
C ARG A 159 -14.32 18.21 -8.82
N ALA A 160 -13.90 18.03 -7.56
CA ALA A 160 -14.80 18.16 -6.40
C ALA A 160 -15.43 19.55 -6.33
N LEU A 161 -14.64 20.62 -6.54
CA LEU A 161 -15.14 22.00 -6.55
C LEU A 161 -16.21 22.21 -7.62
N ARG A 162 -15.94 21.79 -8.87
CA ARG A 162 -16.91 21.94 -9.97
C ARG A 162 -18.21 21.17 -9.72
N LEU A 163 -18.12 19.96 -9.18
CA LEU A 163 -19.30 19.14 -8.86
C LEU A 163 -20.12 19.74 -7.71
N ALA A 164 -19.45 20.32 -6.71
CA ALA A 164 -20.13 21.00 -5.61
C ALA A 164 -20.91 22.24 -6.10
N GLU A 165 -20.36 23.00 -7.05
CA GLU A 165 -21.07 24.12 -7.69
C GLU A 165 -22.34 23.69 -8.41
N TRP A 166 -22.37 22.48 -8.97
CA TRP A 166 -23.50 21.93 -9.72
C TRP A 166 -24.45 21.08 -8.86
N TYR A 167 -24.29 21.13 -7.53
CA TYR A 167 -25.09 20.36 -6.57
C TYR A 167 -24.99 18.83 -6.73
N GLU A 168 -23.92 18.32 -7.34
CA GLU A 168 -23.62 16.88 -7.41
C GLU A 168 -22.86 16.42 -6.15
N THR A 169 -23.51 16.52 -4.99
CA THR A 169 -22.87 16.40 -3.67
C THR A 169 -22.16 15.05 -3.46
N ASP A 170 -22.76 13.93 -3.86
CA ASP A 170 -22.15 12.60 -3.66
C ASP A 170 -20.88 12.42 -4.50
N GLN A 171 -20.89 12.86 -5.77
CA GLN A 171 -19.71 12.79 -6.62
C GLN A 171 -18.62 13.75 -6.14
N ALA A 172 -19.00 14.95 -5.66
CA ALA A 172 -18.06 15.89 -5.05
C ALA A 172 -17.38 15.29 -3.81
N LEU A 173 -18.12 14.56 -2.96
CA LEU A 173 -17.57 13.87 -1.79
C LEU A 173 -16.60 12.75 -2.16
N LEU A 174 -16.89 11.97 -3.21
CA LEU A 174 -15.97 10.95 -3.72
C LEU A 174 -14.65 11.57 -4.21
N MET A 175 -14.73 12.63 -5.00
CA MET A 175 -13.55 13.36 -5.50
C MET A 175 -12.76 14.03 -4.37
N LEU A 176 -13.44 14.53 -3.34
CA LEU A 176 -12.78 15.05 -2.13
C LEU A 176 -12.03 13.94 -1.38
N GLY A 177 -12.61 12.74 -1.29
CA GLY A 177 -11.95 11.55 -0.74
C GLY A 177 -10.66 11.19 -1.49
N GLU A 178 -10.71 11.17 -2.83
CA GLU A 178 -9.52 10.96 -3.67
C GLU A 178 -8.46 12.03 -3.43
N ALA A 179 -8.86 13.30 -3.34
CA ALA A 179 -7.96 14.42 -3.09
C ALA A 179 -7.26 14.30 -1.72
N ARG A 180 -8.00 13.94 -0.66
CA ARG A 180 -7.46 13.68 0.68
C ARG A 180 -6.41 12.57 0.66
N LEU A 181 -6.71 11.43 0.03
CA LEU A 181 -5.79 10.29 -0.04
C LEU A 181 -4.53 10.63 -0.84
N ALA A 182 -4.67 11.34 -1.96
CA ALA A 182 -3.55 11.78 -2.77
C ALA A 182 -2.66 12.76 -1.98
N ALA A 183 -3.25 13.75 -1.30
CA ALA A 183 -2.51 14.68 -0.44
C ALA A 183 -1.79 13.97 0.73
N ALA A 184 -2.41 12.96 1.35
CA ALA A 184 -1.76 12.13 2.37
C ALA A 184 -0.56 11.36 1.80
N THR A 185 -0.71 10.84 0.58
CA THR A 185 0.35 10.13 -0.15
C THR A 185 1.53 11.05 -0.47
N VAL A 186 1.27 12.31 -0.86
CA VAL A 186 2.32 13.32 -1.04
C VAL A 186 3.10 13.56 0.25
N GLN A 187 2.40 13.70 1.38
CA GLN A 187 3.06 13.84 2.70
C GLN A 187 3.94 12.62 3.02
N GLY A 188 3.45 11.40 2.78
CA GLY A 188 4.24 10.18 2.95
C GLY A 188 5.50 10.15 2.08
N LEU A 189 5.43 10.64 0.84
CA LEU A 189 6.60 10.73 -0.04
C LEU A 189 7.59 11.78 0.43
N PHE A 190 7.11 12.92 0.94
CA PHE A 190 7.99 13.96 1.50
C PHE A 190 8.73 13.52 2.76
N SER A 191 8.05 12.78 3.64
CA SER A 191 8.61 12.28 4.90
C SER A 191 9.26 10.89 4.78
N ARG A 192 9.22 10.28 3.58
CA ARG A 192 9.62 8.87 3.34
C ARG A 192 8.92 7.89 4.30
N THR A 193 7.67 8.17 4.63
CA THR A 193 6.83 7.35 5.50
C THR A 193 5.78 6.63 4.67
N TYR A 194 5.52 5.38 5.04
CA TYR A 194 4.42 4.59 4.51
C TYR A 194 3.34 4.36 5.57
N PHE A 195 2.18 3.99 5.09
CA PHE A 195 0.95 3.81 5.86
C PHE A 195 0.47 2.38 5.70
N ARG A 196 -0.30 1.93 6.70
CA ARG A 196 -0.85 0.56 6.71
C ARG A 196 -1.93 0.39 5.63
N ASP A 197 -2.76 1.42 5.48
CA ASP A 197 -3.90 1.45 4.58
C ASP A 197 -4.28 2.92 4.26
N PRO A 198 -5.20 3.15 3.31
CA PRO A 198 -5.66 4.50 2.97
C PRO A 198 -6.27 5.28 4.15
N GLY A 199 -6.99 4.61 5.06
CA GLY A 199 -7.58 5.20 6.25
C GLY A 199 -6.51 5.67 7.24
N ASP A 200 -5.49 4.85 7.47
CA ASP A 200 -4.31 5.20 8.26
C ASP A 200 -3.58 6.42 7.67
N ALA A 201 -3.44 6.47 6.33
CA ALA A 201 -2.79 7.58 5.64
C ALA A 201 -3.50 8.92 5.91
N VAL A 202 -4.81 9.00 5.67
CA VAL A 202 -5.55 10.26 5.88
C VAL A 202 -5.66 10.63 7.36
N ARG A 203 -5.77 9.64 8.26
CA ARG A 203 -5.80 9.87 9.71
C ARG A 203 -4.46 10.44 10.23
N ARG A 204 -3.34 9.78 9.91
CA ARG A 204 -2.00 10.19 10.39
C ARG A 204 -1.53 11.51 9.80
N THR A 205 -2.10 11.93 8.67
CA THR A 205 -1.79 13.22 8.03
C THR A 205 -2.81 14.32 8.37
N GLY A 206 -3.81 14.04 9.21
CA GLY A 206 -4.83 15.02 9.59
C GLY A 206 -5.79 15.42 8.45
N LEU A 207 -5.85 14.61 7.39
CA LEU A 207 -6.73 14.83 6.24
C LEU A 207 -8.05 14.04 6.35
N ALA A 208 -8.19 13.20 7.37
CA ALA A 208 -9.45 12.57 7.71
C ALA A 208 -10.47 13.65 8.11
N GLY A 209 -11.57 13.74 7.36
CA GLY A 209 -12.62 14.74 7.59
C GLY A 209 -12.31 16.13 7.00
N ALA A 210 -11.11 16.40 6.50
CA ALA A 210 -10.70 17.72 6.04
C ALA A 210 -11.57 18.26 4.90
N ASP A 211 -12.16 19.43 5.02
CA ASP A 211 -13.09 19.98 4.02
C ASP A 211 -12.39 20.40 2.70
N MET A 212 -13.17 20.89 1.73
CA MET A 212 -12.63 21.32 0.43
C MET A 212 -11.57 22.43 0.55
N THR A 213 -11.75 23.37 1.49
CA THR A 213 -10.81 24.46 1.73
C THR A 213 -9.53 23.94 2.34
N GLU A 214 -9.62 23.08 3.36
CA GLU A 214 -8.48 22.52 4.06
C GLU A 214 -7.62 21.64 3.15
N VAL A 215 -8.26 20.82 2.30
CA VAL A 215 -7.55 20.01 1.29
C VAL A 215 -6.89 20.89 0.23
N GLY A 216 -7.57 21.95 -0.23
CA GLY A 216 -6.98 22.93 -1.14
C GLY A 216 -5.75 23.62 -0.56
N ALA A 217 -5.82 24.03 0.71
CA ALA A 217 -4.69 24.63 1.42
C ALA A 217 -3.52 23.65 1.60
N ALA A 218 -3.81 22.37 1.87
CA ALA A 218 -2.79 21.32 1.96
C ALA A 218 -2.08 21.12 0.61
N LEU A 219 -2.84 21.04 -0.49
CA LEU A 219 -2.29 20.92 -1.85
C LEU A 219 -1.46 22.16 -2.24
N GLY A 220 -1.91 23.37 -1.87
CA GLY A 220 -1.16 24.61 -2.07
C GLY A 220 0.21 24.59 -1.40
N ARG A 221 0.26 24.26 -0.11
CA ARG A 221 1.54 24.10 0.62
C ARG A 221 2.45 23.03 0.01
N GLN A 222 1.87 21.94 -0.49
CA GLN A 222 2.63 20.89 -1.16
C GLN A 222 3.21 21.35 -2.50
N ALA A 223 2.51 22.22 -3.23
CA ALA A 223 3.03 22.81 -4.45
C ALA A 223 4.24 23.72 -4.18
N GLU A 224 4.16 24.55 -3.13
CA GLU A 224 5.28 25.38 -2.67
C GLU A 224 6.50 24.52 -2.29
N GLU A 225 6.29 23.44 -1.55
CA GLU A 225 7.36 22.49 -1.18
C GLU A 225 7.96 21.78 -2.42
N LEU A 226 7.14 21.39 -3.41
CA LEU A 226 7.64 20.82 -4.68
C LEU A 226 8.50 21.82 -5.45
N ALA A 227 8.09 23.09 -5.50
CA ALA A 227 8.86 24.17 -6.11
C ALA A 227 10.19 24.39 -5.38
N ALA A 228 10.19 24.43 -4.05
CA ALA A 228 11.40 24.54 -3.24
C ALA A 228 12.38 23.37 -3.46
N ARG A 229 11.85 22.18 -3.80
CA ARG A 229 12.64 20.98 -4.13
C ARG A 229 13.14 20.93 -5.59
N GLY A 230 13.01 22.02 -6.33
CA GLY A 230 13.77 22.26 -7.56
C GLY A 230 13.00 22.08 -8.87
N ARG A 231 11.73 21.65 -8.86
CA ARG A 231 10.86 21.73 -10.05
C ARG A 231 9.42 22.08 -9.63
N PRO A 232 8.89 23.24 -10.03
CA PRO A 232 7.52 23.64 -9.72
C PRO A 232 6.50 22.65 -10.29
N VAL A 233 5.26 22.75 -9.79
CA VAL A 233 4.13 21.94 -10.27
C VAL A 233 3.57 22.45 -11.60
N ASP A 234 3.82 23.71 -11.93
CA ASP A 234 3.54 24.24 -13.26
C ASP A 234 4.83 24.23 -14.08
N GLY A 235 4.74 23.75 -15.32
CA GLY A 235 5.89 23.61 -16.21
C GLY A 235 5.51 23.84 -17.66
N THR A 236 6.52 23.91 -18.51
CA THR A 236 6.37 24.06 -19.97
C THR A 236 6.18 22.71 -20.68
N VAL A 237 5.94 22.73 -22.00
CA VAL A 237 5.97 21.52 -22.82
C VAL A 237 7.36 20.88 -22.80
N ASP A 238 8.41 21.70 -22.83
CA ASP A 238 9.80 21.22 -22.77
C ASP A 238 10.06 20.52 -21.42
N ASP A 239 9.56 21.07 -20.32
CA ASP A 239 9.63 20.42 -19.00
C ASP A 239 8.95 19.04 -18.95
N LEU A 240 7.90 18.83 -19.74
CA LEU A 240 7.21 17.54 -19.84
C LEU A 240 8.02 16.51 -20.62
N LEU A 241 8.75 16.94 -21.65
CA LEU A 241 9.53 16.07 -22.53
C LEU A 241 10.95 15.79 -21.99
N ASP A 242 11.51 16.72 -21.24
CA ASP A 242 12.83 16.62 -20.58
C ASP A 242 12.79 15.90 -19.22
N GLY A 243 11.68 15.22 -18.93
CA GLY A 243 11.34 14.53 -17.67
C GLY A 243 12.47 13.76 -17.00
#